data_AF-A0A8C9T302-F1
#
_entry.id   AF-A0A8C9T302-F1
#
_cell.length_a   1.000
_cell.length_b   1.000
_cell.length_c   1.000
_cell.angle_alpha   90.00
_cell.angle_beta   90.00
_cell.angle_gamma   90.00
#
_symmetry.space_group_name_H-M   'P 1'
#
loop_
_entity.id
_entity.type
_entity.pdbx_description
1 polymer ?
#
loop_
_entity_poly.entity_id
_entity_poly.type
_entity_poly.pdbx_seq_one_letter_code
_entity_poly.pdbx_strand_id
1 'polypeptide(L)'
;PTLGKTRSKGSSFPGPDFVYGAVTTVNDGGVAEAISHWRTAASRSSGSGARTRRVEKNFVALNREGVKSGLVTAKEHYQYRSTHDIRLVPSKGSSRSAAHPRFPPDVTFGMSTRTSNPVWELLQYRFAQSWLEEQQAQDRMLLERRHKKSQLGQIRETRTTLLRKCQPTAEPSALWKIPRFQKVKSQEQCGTYKDNFPPSL
;
A
#
# COMPACT_ATOMS: atom_id res chain seq x y z
N PRO A 1 -63.18 -11.06 28.25
CA PRO A 1 -61.88 -11.50 28.81
C PRO A 1 -62.03 -11.61 30.33
N THR A 2 -61.77 -12.78 30.90
CA THR A 2 -61.85 -12.99 32.36
C THR A 2 -60.71 -12.25 33.06
N LEU A 3 -61.04 -11.47 34.10
CA LEU A 3 -60.06 -10.70 34.88
C LEU A 3 -59.01 -11.66 35.49
N GLY A 4 -57.73 -11.33 35.37
CA GLY A 4 -56.62 -12.12 35.93
C GLY A 4 -56.06 -13.24 35.04
N LYS A 5 -56.59 -13.48 33.83
CA LYS A 5 -56.02 -14.43 32.87
C LYS A 5 -55.39 -13.72 31.69
N THR A 6 -54.19 -14.16 31.29
CA THR A 6 -53.53 -13.65 30.08
C THR A 6 -54.27 -14.10 28.83
N ARG A 7 -54.27 -13.26 27.78
CA ARG A 7 -54.93 -13.60 26.50
C ARG A 7 -54.17 -14.74 25.82
N SER A 8 -54.86 -15.84 25.52
CA SER A 8 -54.30 -16.92 24.70
C SER A 8 -54.04 -16.42 23.27
N LYS A 9 -52.83 -16.67 22.76
CA LYS A 9 -52.42 -16.31 21.38
C LYS A 9 -52.58 -17.47 20.38
N GLY A 10 -53.25 -18.57 20.75
CA GLY A 10 -53.53 -19.69 19.85
C GLY A 10 -52.30 -20.50 19.42
N SER A 11 -51.14 -20.31 20.06
CA SER A 11 -49.91 -21.07 19.81
C SER A 11 -49.77 -22.22 20.80
N SER A 12 -49.35 -23.40 20.32
CA SER A 12 -48.98 -24.53 21.18
C SER A 12 -47.64 -24.24 21.85
N PHE A 13 -47.64 -24.16 23.18
CA PHE A 13 -46.42 -23.97 23.96
C PHE A 13 -45.86 -25.33 24.39
N PRO A 14 -44.52 -25.49 24.43
CA PRO A 14 -43.92 -26.69 25.01
C PRO A 14 -44.31 -26.83 26.49
N GLY A 15 -44.30 -28.09 26.97
CA GLY A 15 -44.82 -28.48 28.28
C GLY A 15 -44.10 -27.83 29.48
N PRO A 16 -44.57 -28.10 30.70
CA PRO A 16 -44.09 -27.44 31.93
C PRO A 16 -42.59 -27.65 32.21
N ASP A 17 -41.97 -28.69 31.63
CA ASP A 17 -40.55 -28.99 31.80
C ASP A 17 -39.64 -28.22 30.82
N PHE A 18 -40.22 -27.39 29.94
CA PHE A 18 -39.45 -26.61 28.97
C PHE A 18 -39.00 -25.27 29.56
N VAL A 19 -37.68 -25.05 29.59
CA VAL A 19 -37.08 -23.79 30.02
C VAL A 19 -36.97 -22.85 28.82
N TYR A 20 -37.68 -21.72 28.89
CA TYR A 20 -37.57 -20.66 27.89
C TYR A 20 -36.31 -19.83 28.12
N GLY A 21 -35.56 -19.55 27.06
CA GLY A 21 -34.32 -18.77 27.11
C GLY A 21 -33.19 -19.44 26.33
N ALA A 22 -32.12 -18.70 26.05
CA ALA A 22 -30.92 -19.26 25.45
C ALA A 22 -29.97 -19.75 26.55
N VAL A 23 -29.61 -21.04 26.52
CA VAL A 23 -28.58 -21.57 27.41
C VAL A 23 -27.22 -21.18 26.84
N THR A 24 -26.47 -20.35 27.56
CA THR A 24 -25.08 -20.05 27.22
C THR A 24 -24.19 -21.16 27.76
N THR A 25 -24.14 -22.30 27.06
CA THR A 25 -23.15 -23.34 27.38
C THR A 25 -21.79 -22.87 26.87
N VAL A 26 -21.00 -22.33 27.78
CA VAL A 26 -19.64 -21.87 27.50
C VAL A 26 -18.68 -23.02 27.83
N ASN A 27 -18.16 -23.68 26.80
CA ASN A 27 -17.19 -24.76 26.94
C ASN A 27 -15.76 -24.19 26.97
N ASP A 28 -15.43 -23.46 28.03
CA ASP A 28 -14.12 -22.81 28.19
C ASP A 28 -13.12 -23.67 28.98
N GLY A 29 -13.46 -24.94 29.25
CA GLY A 29 -12.62 -25.86 30.03
C GLY A 29 -12.35 -25.47 31.48
N GLY A 30 -12.92 -24.33 31.91
CA GLY A 30 -12.81 -23.79 33.25
C GLY A 30 -11.42 -23.21 33.57
N VAL A 31 -11.27 -22.83 34.82
CA VAL A 31 -10.07 -22.17 35.35
C VAL A 31 -8.83 -23.06 35.21
N ALA A 32 -9.00 -24.38 35.31
CA ALA A 32 -7.90 -25.34 35.18
C ALA A 32 -7.30 -25.35 33.76
N GLU A 33 -8.13 -25.31 32.71
CA GLU A 33 -7.62 -25.09 31.36
C GLU A 33 -6.99 -23.69 31.24
N ALA A 34 -7.67 -22.63 31.68
CA ALA A 34 -7.13 -21.28 31.56
C ALA A 34 -5.72 -21.10 32.20
N ILE A 35 -5.46 -21.73 33.36
CA ILE A 35 -4.17 -21.62 34.07
C ILE A 35 -3.13 -22.61 33.55
N SER A 36 -3.53 -23.81 33.12
CA SER A 36 -2.59 -24.82 32.59
C SER A 36 -1.96 -24.42 31.25
N HIS A 37 -2.53 -23.43 30.57
CA HIS A 37 -2.05 -22.93 29.28
C HIS A 37 -1.12 -21.73 29.46
N TRP A 38 -0.14 -21.81 30.37
CA TRP A 38 1.00 -20.90 30.28
C TRP A 38 1.82 -21.30 29.06
N ARG A 39 1.36 -20.87 27.88
CA ARG A 39 2.14 -20.93 26.66
C ARG A 39 3.30 -19.95 26.86
N THR A 40 4.35 -20.39 27.54
CA THR A 40 5.68 -19.97 27.15
C THR A 40 5.69 -20.20 25.65
N ALA A 41 5.98 -19.15 24.87
CA ALA A 41 6.16 -19.32 23.45
C ALA A 41 7.32 -20.29 23.31
N ALA A 42 7.02 -21.59 23.25
CA ALA A 42 7.98 -22.61 22.95
C ALA A 42 8.63 -22.09 21.68
N SER A 43 9.92 -21.75 21.80
CA SER A 43 10.75 -21.50 20.64
C SER A 43 10.35 -22.58 19.66
N ARG A 44 9.92 -22.17 18.47
CA ARG A 44 9.33 -23.05 17.47
C ARG A 44 10.38 -23.95 16.81
N SER A 45 11.25 -24.50 17.64
CA SER A 45 12.35 -25.39 17.37
C SER A 45 12.04 -26.71 18.07
N SER A 46 11.71 -27.69 17.24
CA SER A 46 11.66 -29.12 17.55
C SER A 46 10.43 -29.62 18.33
N GLY A 47 9.76 -30.60 17.74
CA GLY A 47 8.83 -31.47 18.45
C GLY A 47 7.35 -31.21 18.19
N SER A 48 6.80 -31.98 17.24
CA SER A 48 5.37 -32.24 16.99
C SER A 48 4.73 -31.50 15.81
N GLY A 49 4.44 -32.27 14.76
CA GLY A 49 3.68 -31.86 13.59
C GLY A 49 4.48 -31.07 12.57
N ALA A 50 5.18 -31.78 11.69
CA ALA A 50 5.74 -31.26 10.44
C ALA A 50 4.65 -30.79 9.46
N ARG A 51 3.77 -29.86 9.85
CA ARG A 51 3.28 -28.88 8.89
C ARG A 51 4.48 -28.00 8.61
N THR A 52 5.28 -28.42 7.64
CA THR A 52 6.24 -27.57 6.93
C THR A 52 5.61 -26.19 6.90
N ARG A 53 6.21 -25.20 7.58
CA ARG A 53 5.92 -23.79 7.32
C ARG A 53 6.32 -23.59 5.86
N ARG A 54 5.45 -23.98 4.93
CA ARG A 54 5.62 -23.73 3.52
C ARG A 54 5.69 -22.22 3.46
N VAL A 55 6.86 -21.73 3.08
CA VAL A 55 7.10 -20.30 2.97
C VAL A 55 5.95 -19.71 2.16
N GLU A 56 5.39 -18.60 2.65
CA GLU A 56 4.19 -18.01 2.07
C GLU A 56 4.38 -17.76 0.56
N LYS A 57 3.30 -17.95 -0.22
CA LYS A 57 3.33 -17.74 -1.66
C LYS A 57 3.62 -16.27 -1.98
N ASN A 58 4.46 -16.02 -2.96
CA ASN A 58 4.73 -14.67 -3.46
C ASN A 58 3.66 -14.28 -4.48
N PHE A 59 2.55 -13.71 -4.02
CA PHE A 59 1.44 -13.31 -4.89
C PHE A 59 1.83 -12.23 -5.92
N VAL A 60 2.79 -11.36 -5.60
CA VAL A 60 3.27 -10.32 -6.53
C VAL A 60 4.00 -10.96 -7.72
N ALA A 61 4.90 -11.90 -7.44
CA ALA A 61 5.58 -12.65 -8.49
C ALA A 61 4.60 -13.50 -9.30
N LEU A 62 3.67 -14.21 -8.65
CA LEU A 62 2.63 -15.00 -9.33
C LEU A 62 1.77 -14.15 -10.26
N ASN A 63 1.32 -12.98 -9.81
CA ASN A 63 0.51 -12.09 -10.65
C ASN A 63 1.32 -11.54 -11.82
N ARG A 64 2.60 -11.21 -11.61
CA ARG A 64 3.50 -10.74 -12.67
C ARG A 64 3.68 -11.79 -13.76
N GLU A 65 3.92 -13.04 -13.38
CA GLU A 65 4.05 -14.14 -14.35
C GLU A 65 2.70 -14.49 -15.01
N GLY A 66 1.59 -14.42 -14.27
CA GLY A 66 0.24 -14.57 -14.82
C GLY A 66 -0.05 -13.55 -15.92
N VAL A 67 0.29 -12.27 -15.70
CA VAL A 67 0.16 -11.22 -16.72
C VAL A 67 1.07 -11.48 -17.92
N LYS A 68 2.31 -11.94 -17.71
CA LYS A 68 3.21 -12.32 -18.81
C LYS A 68 2.68 -13.49 -19.64
N SER A 69 1.97 -14.43 -19.02
CA SER A 69 1.29 -15.53 -19.72
C SER A 69 -0.02 -15.12 -20.41
N GLY A 70 -0.41 -13.84 -20.34
CA GLY A 70 -1.60 -13.32 -21.01
C GLY A 70 -2.90 -13.49 -20.22
N LEU A 71 -2.84 -13.75 -18.91
CA LEU A 71 -4.03 -13.87 -18.06
C LEU A 71 -4.55 -12.49 -17.68
N VAL A 72 -5.82 -12.22 -18.01
CA VAL A 72 -6.48 -10.93 -17.81
C VAL A 72 -7.63 -11.05 -16.79
N THR A 73 -8.19 -12.23 -16.60
CA THR A 73 -9.36 -12.47 -15.74
C THR A 73 -8.96 -12.92 -14.34
N ALA A 74 -9.67 -12.47 -13.30
CA ALA A 74 -9.41 -12.90 -11.92
C ALA A 74 -9.51 -14.42 -11.72
N LYS A 75 -10.44 -15.08 -12.42
CA LYS A 75 -10.61 -16.55 -12.39
C LYS A 75 -9.38 -17.28 -12.94
N GLU A 76 -8.78 -16.77 -14.01
CA GLU A 76 -7.56 -17.30 -14.60
C GLU A 76 -6.39 -17.15 -13.61
N HIS A 77 -6.25 -15.98 -12.98
CA HIS A 77 -5.22 -15.75 -11.96
C HIS A 77 -5.40 -16.68 -10.75
N TYR A 78 -6.64 -16.98 -10.36
CA TYR A 78 -6.91 -17.95 -9.30
C TYR A 78 -6.44 -19.36 -9.69
N GLN A 79 -6.77 -19.82 -10.90
CA GLN A 79 -6.30 -21.10 -11.44
C GLN A 79 -4.78 -21.13 -11.56
N TYR A 80 -4.17 -20.05 -12.03
CA TYR A 80 -2.72 -19.92 -12.17
C TYR A 80 -1.99 -20.04 -10.84
N ARG A 81 -2.51 -19.42 -9.76
CA ARG A 81 -1.96 -19.54 -8.39
C ARG A 81 -2.13 -20.94 -7.78
N SER A 82 -3.06 -21.74 -8.30
CA SER A 82 -3.26 -23.12 -7.86
C SER A 82 -2.23 -24.06 -8.48
N THR A 83 -1.84 -23.81 -9.74
CA THR A 83 -0.89 -24.64 -10.50
C THR A 83 0.56 -24.20 -10.36
N HIS A 84 0.83 -22.90 -10.14
CA HIS A 84 2.18 -22.35 -9.99
C HIS A 84 2.51 -22.08 -8.52
N ASP A 85 3.65 -22.61 -8.04
CA ASP A 85 4.12 -22.43 -6.66
C ASP A 85 5.38 -21.56 -6.61
N ILE A 86 5.19 -20.24 -6.66
CA ILE A 86 6.25 -19.25 -6.40
C ILE A 86 6.13 -18.81 -4.95
N ARG A 87 7.18 -19.03 -4.15
CA ARG A 87 7.22 -18.70 -2.72
C ARG A 87 8.12 -17.51 -2.44
N LEU A 88 7.87 -16.85 -1.32
CA LEU A 88 8.82 -15.86 -0.82
C LEU A 88 10.16 -16.55 -0.54
N VAL A 89 11.25 -15.90 -0.90
CA VAL A 89 12.56 -16.34 -0.43
C VAL A 89 12.64 -15.87 1.02
N PRO A 90 12.85 -16.76 2.00
CA PRO A 90 13.04 -16.32 3.38
C PRO A 90 14.24 -15.38 3.39
N SER A 91 13.99 -14.11 3.72
CA SER A 91 15.06 -13.12 3.81
C SER A 91 16.08 -13.63 4.82
N LYS A 92 17.31 -13.89 4.38
CA LYS A 92 18.45 -14.25 5.25
C LYS A 92 18.66 -13.22 6.37
N GLY A 93 18.10 -12.01 6.26
CA GLY A 93 18.19 -10.95 7.28
C GLY A 93 17.15 -11.00 8.40
N SER A 94 16.07 -11.79 8.27
CA SER A 94 15.00 -11.88 9.29
C SER A 94 15.00 -13.23 10.04
N SER A 95 16.05 -14.04 9.86
CA SER A 95 16.38 -15.12 10.81
C SER A 95 17.32 -14.63 11.92
N ARG A 96 17.24 -13.35 12.29
CA ARG A 96 17.48 -12.98 13.67
C ARG A 96 16.24 -13.40 14.47
N SER A 97 16.06 -14.71 14.63
CA SER A 97 15.90 -15.16 16.00
C SER A 97 17.18 -14.67 16.65
N ALA A 98 17.11 -13.45 17.19
CA ALA A 98 18.09 -12.99 18.13
C ALA A 98 17.99 -14.05 19.22
N ALA A 99 18.85 -15.06 19.12
CA ALA A 99 19.23 -15.82 20.29
C ALA A 99 19.51 -14.73 21.30
N HIS A 100 18.66 -14.64 22.33
CA HIS A 100 18.91 -13.70 23.42
C HIS A 100 20.38 -13.88 23.78
N PRO A 101 21.21 -12.83 23.72
CA PRO A 101 22.60 -12.95 24.11
C PRO A 101 22.58 -13.64 25.47
N ARG A 102 23.22 -14.81 25.57
CA ARG A 102 23.34 -15.47 26.87
C ARG A 102 24.30 -14.60 27.65
N PHE A 103 23.75 -13.68 28.42
CA PHE A 103 24.55 -12.81 29.26
C PHE A 103 25.19 -13.69 30.34
N PRO A 104 26.51 -13.59 30.56
CA PRO A 104 27.13 -14.26 31.69
C PRO A 104 26.47 -13.81 33.00
N PRO A 105 26.45 -14.65 34.05
CA PRO A 105 25.74 -14.35 35.30
C PRO A 105 26.30 -13.15 36.08
N ASP A 106 27.46 -12.61 35.66
CA ASP A 106 28.15 -11.46 36.26
C ASP A 106 27.94 -10.16 35.48
N VAL A 107 26.85 -10.04 34.70
CA VAL A 107 26.51 -8.77 34.06
C VAL A 107 25.80 -7.84 35.04
N THR A 108 26.29 -6.61 35.15
CA THR A 108 25.58 -5.56 35.87
C THR A 108 24.43 -5.05 35.00
N PHE A 109 23.19 -5.17 35.50
CA PHE A 109 22.03 -4.56 34.86
C PHE A 109 21.95 -3.09 35.27
N GLY A 110 22.03 -2.21 34.28
CA GLY A 110 21.89 -0.77 34.43
C GLY A 110 21.86 -0.11 33.07
N MET A 111 21.27 1.09 32.98
CA MET A 111 21.45 1.90 31.77
C MET A 111 22.90 2.38 31.76
N SER A 112 23.71 1.87 30.81
CA SER A 112 24.97 2.53 30.47
C SER A 112 24.65 4.01 30.28
N THR A 113 25.36 4.90 30.97
CA THR A 113 25.29 6.32 30.65
C THR A 113 25.68 6.43 29.19
N ARG A 114 24.67 6.70 28.34
CA ARG A 114 24.90 6.99 26.94
C ARG A 114 25.94 8.08 26.95
N THR A 115 27.11 7.82 26.38
CA THR A 115 28.14 8.85 26.22
C THR A 115 27.43 9.99 25.52
N SER A 116 27.19 11.09 26.23
CA SER A 116 26.70 12.31 25.62
C SER A 116 27.64 12.60 24.46
N ASN A 117 27.08 13.00 23.31
CA ASN A 117 27.87 13.38 22.14
C ASN A 117 29.11 14.14 22.64
N PRO A 118 30.34 13.70 22.31
CA PRO A 118 31.53 14.33 22.88
C PRO A 118 31.41 15.82 22.58
N VAL A 119 31.51 16.67 23.60
CA VAL A 119 31.21 18.12 23.51
C VAL A 119 31.93 18.77 22.31
N TRP A 120 33.08 18.23 21.97
CA TRP A 120 33.85 18.56 20.77
C TRP A 120 33.06 18.51 19.45
N GLU A 121 32.19 17.51 19.22
CA GLU A 121 31.35 17.44 18.01
C GLU A 121 30.36 18.60 17.90
N LEU A 122 29.85 19.07 19.05
CA LEU A 122 28.99 20.26 19.12
C LEU A 122 29.80 21.53 18.80
N LEU A 123 31.01 21.64 19.37
CA LEU A 123 31.92 22.76 19.11
C LEU A 123 32.40 22.81 17.65
N GLN A 124 32.56 21.64 17.01
CA GLN A 124 32.98 21.53 15.62
C GLN A 124 31.84 21.64 14.59
N TYR A 125 30.59 21.91 15.02
CA TYR A 125 29.44 22.00 14.11
C TYR A 125 29.21 20.73 13.24
N ARG A 126 29.64 19.55 13.73
CA ARG A 126 29.60 18.28 12.97
C ARG A 126 28.18 17.86 12.61
N PHE A 127 27.23 18.08 13.50
CA PHE A 127 25.84 17.67 13.28
C PHE A 127 25.20 18.40 12.11
N ALA A 128 25.45 19.70 11.98
CA ALA A 128 24.91 20.46 10.88
C ALA A 128 25.59 20.11 9.54
N GLN A 129 26.89 19.78 9.56
CA GLN A 129 27.56 19.21 8.38
C GLN A 129 26.92 17.88 7.96
N SER A 130 26.74 16.96 8.92
CA SER A 130 26.10 15.66 8.64
C SER A 130 24.67 15.80 8.13
N TRP A 131 23.92 16.76 8.66
CA TRP A 131 22.56 17.06 8.19
C TRP A 131 22.56 17.59 6.76
N LEU A 132 23.49 18.50 6.43
CA LEU A 132 23.61 19.02 5.07
C LEU A 132 24.00 17.93 4.06
N GLU A 133 24.93 17.05 4.43
CA GLU A 133 25.30 15.88 3.63
C GLU A 133 24.12 14.93 3.41
N GLU A 134 23.32 14.70 4.45
CA GLU A 134 22.12 13.88 4.36
C GLU A 134 21.08 14.51 3.43
N GLN A 135 20.83 15.82 3.55
CA GLN A 135 19.93 16.54 2.63
C GLN A 135 20.41 16.43 1.18
N GLN A 136 21.70 16.68 0.92
CA GLN A 136 22.27 16.52 -0.42
C GLN A 136 22.16 15.09 -0.95
N ALA A 137 22.34 14.08 -0.09
CA ALA A 137 22.17 12.69 -0.48
C ALA A 137 20.71 12.37 -0.82
N GLN A 138 19.75 12.88 -0.04
CA GLN A 138 18.32 12.73 -0.32
C GLN A 138 17.92 13.39 -1.64
N ASP A 139 18.40 14.60 -1.90
CA ASP A 139 18.15 15.33 -3.15
C ASP A 139 18.73 14.58 -4.36
N ARG A 140 19.97 14.08 -4.26
CA ARG A 140 20.57 13.23 -5.30
C ARG A 140 19.71 12.00 -5.58
N MET A 141 19.27 11.29 -4.54
CA MET A 141 18.38 10.13 -4.70
C MET A 141 17.05 10.49 -5.35
N LEU A 142 16.45 11.64 -5.01
CA LEU A 142 15.21 12.12 -5.61
C LEU A 142 15.40 12.47 -7.09
N LEU A 143 16.48 13.17 -7.44
CA LEU A 143 16.84 13.49 -8.83
C LEU A 143 17.06 12.22 -9.65
N GLU A 144 17.81 11.25 -9.14
CA GLU A 144 17.99 9.95 -9.81
C GLU A 144 16.66 9.23 -10.04
N ARG A 145 15.75 9.23 -9.05
CA ARG A 145 14.40 8.67 -9.21
C ARG A 145 13.61 9.40 -10.28
N ARG A 146 13.71 10.73 -10.37
CA ARG A 146 13.07 11.53 -11.43
C ARG A 146 13.65 11.22 -12.81
N HIS A 147 14.97 11.15 -12.95
CA HIS A 147 15.65 10.76 -14.19
C HIS A 147 15.28 9.33 -14.63
N LYS A 148 15.21 8.37 -13.70
CA LYS A 148 14.74 7.01 -14.00
C LYS A 148 13.28 6.99 -14.46
N LYS A 149 12.42 7.81 -13.86
CA LYS A 149 11.01 7.95 -14.29
C LYS A 149 10.85 8.61 -15.66
N SER A 150 11.67 9.61 -16.00
CA SER A 150 11.63 10.23 -17.33
C SER A 150 12.13 9.27 -18.42
N GLN A 151 13.15 8.45 -18.12
CA GLN A 151 13.61 7.38 -19.02
C GLN A 151 12.55 6.29 -19.26
N LEU A 152 11.75 5.98 -18.23
CA LEU A 152 10.60 5.07 -18.34
C LEU A 152 9.36 5.72 -19.02
N GLY A 153 9.45 7.01 -19.35
CA GLY A 153 8.31 7.91 -19.56
C GLY A 153 8.06 8.36 -20.99
N GLN A 154 8.50 7.62 -22.02
CA GLN A 154 7.84 7.73 -23.32
C GLN A 154 6.82 6.60 -23.45
N ILE A 155 5.59 6.90 -23.07
CA ILE A 155 4.43 6.09 -23.44
C ILE A 155 4.39 6.11 -24.96
N ARG A 156 4.75 4.97 -25.60
CA ARG A 156 4.68 4.85 -27.06
C ARG A 156 3.24 5.09 -27.47
N GLU A 157 3.06 6.03 -28.40
CA GLU A 157 1.74 6.32 -28.94
C GLU A 157 1.20 5.07 -29.63
N THR A 158 0.00 4.66 -29.24
CA THR A 158 -0.70 3.55 -29.89
C THR A 158 -1.40 4.07 -31.14
N ARG A 159 -1.70 3.21 -32.12
CA ARG A 159 -2.45 3.58 -33.33
C ARG A 159 -3.72 4.39 -33.02
N THR A 160 -4.40 4.09 -31.92
CA THR A 160 -5.59 4.81 -31.44
C THR A 160 -5.29 6.25 -30.99
N THR A 161 -4.18 6.49 -30.28
CA THR A 161 -3.79 7.85 -29.84
C THR A 161 -3.34 8.69 -31.02
N LEU A 162 -2.63 8.09 -31.98
CA LEU A 162 -2.26 8.74 -33.24
C LEU A 162 -3.49 9.16 -34.04
N LEU A 163 -4.47 8.26 -34.23
CA LEU A 163 -5.71 8.57 -34.96
C LEU A 163 -6.56 9.65 -34.27
N ARG A 164 -6.53 9.73 -32.93
CA ARG A 164 -7.23 10.79 -32.19
C ARG A 164 -6.58 12.16 -32.40
N LYS A 165 -5.24 12.22 -32.47
CA LYS A 165 -4.50 13.46 -32.76
C LYS A 165 -4.66 13.88 -34.22
N CYS A 166 -4.70 12.91 -35.13
CA CYS A 166 -4.87 13.11 -36.57
C CYS A 166 -6.35 13.10 -36.98
N GLN A 167 -7.26 13.63 -36.17
CA GLN A 167 -8.60 13.91 -36.68
C GLN A 167 -8.48 15.04 -37.70
N PRO A 168 -9.00 14.88 -38.92
CA PRO A 168 -9.06 15.98 -39.86
C PRO A 168 -9.92 17.07 -39.22
N THR A 169 -9.29 18.20 -38.91
CA THR A 169 -10.00 19.41 -38.53
C THR A 169 -10.96 19.71 -39.67
N ALA A 170 -12.26 19.57 -39.42
CA ALA A 170 -13.26 19.97 -40.39
C ALA A 170 -12.95 21.40 -40.82
N GLU A 171 -12.97 21.65 -42.14
CA GLU A 171 -12.83 22.99 -42.71
C GLU A 171 -13.61 23.97 -41.84
N PRO A 172 -12.96 25.02 -41.29
CA PRO A 172 -13.60 25.90 -40.34
C PRO A 172 -14.87 26.44 -41.01
N SER A 173 -16.03 25.97 -40.53
CA SER A 173 -17.31 26.41 -41.06
C SER A 173 -17.31 27.92 -41.01
N ALA A 174 -17.63 28.56 -42.14
CA ALA A 174 -17.60 30.01 -42.24
C ALA A 174 -18.30 30.63 -41.03
N LEU A 175 -17.55 31.35 -40.19
CA LEU A 175 -18.08 32.02 -39.02
C LEU A 175 -19.27 32.87 -39.47
N TRP A 176 -20.38 32.76 -38.75
CA TRP A 176 -21.60 33.47 -39.11
C TRP A 176 -21.33 34.96 -39.32
N LYS A 177 -21.60 35.46 -40.54
CA LYS A 177 -21.45 36.87 -40.91
C LYS A 177 -22.81 37.52 -40.99
N ILE A 178 -22.94 38.68 -40.36
CA ILE A 178 -24.14 39.53 -40.46
C ILE A 178 -24.30 39.98 -41.94
N PRO A 179 -25.52 39.97 -42.53
CA PRO A 179 -25.71 40.16 -43.98
C PRO A 179 -25.06 41.40 -44.58
N ARG A 180 -25.02 42.51 -43.82
CA ARG A 180 -24.44 43.77 -44.28
C ARG A 180 -22.92 43.75 -44.42
N PHE A 181 -22.23 42.80 -43.77
CA PHE A 181 -20.78 42.65 -43.78
C PHE A 181 -20.28 41.49 -44.67
N GLN A 182 -21.15 40.83 -45.44
CA GLN A 182 -20.74 39.77 -46.36
C GLN A 182 -19.90 40.27 -47.55
N LYS A 183 -20.11 41.51 -47.99
CA LYS A 183 -19.42 42.13 -49.16
C LYS A 183 -18.16 42.92 -48.79
N VAL A 184 -17.84 43.05 -47.51
CA VAL A 184 -16.67 43.83 -47.05
C VAL A 184 -15.48 42.87 -46.95
N LYS A 185 -14.39 43.16 -47.66
CA LYS A 185 -13.13 42.40 -47.56
C LYS A 185 -12.47 42.72 -46.21
N SER A 186 -11.98 41.69 -45.52
CA SER A 186 -11.21 41.88 -44.28
C SER A 186 -9.99 42.76 -44.59
N GLN A 187 -9.88 43.90 -43.90
CA GLN A 187 -8.77 44.80 -44.05
C GLN A 187 -7.72 44.39 -43.02
N GLU A 188 -6.75 43.57 -43.41
CA GLU A 188 -5.62 43.18 -42.56
C GLU A 188 -4.64 44.37 -42.46
N GLN A 189 -4.91 45.29 -41.54
CA GLN A 189 -3.89 46.20 -41.04
C GLN A 189 -3.53 45.76 -39.62
N CYS A 190 -2.77 44.67 -39.51
CA CYS A 190 -1.99 44.42 -38.31
C CYS A 190 -0.86 45.46 -38.28
N GLY A 191 -1.08 46.55 -37.55
CA GLY A 191 0.00 47.43 -37.12
C GLY A 191 1.00 46.61 -36.33
N THR A 192 2.22 46.48 -36.84
CA THR A 192 3.35 45.96 -36.07
C THR A 192 3.67 46.99 -34.98
N TYR A 193 3.14 46.81 -33.77
CA TYR A 193 3.69 47.49 -32.60
C TYR A 193 5.10 46.94 -32.39
N LYS A 194 6.11 47.75 -32.72
CA LYS A 194 7.49 47.51 -32.30
C LYS A 194 7.59 47.94 -30.85
N ASP A 195 7.55 46.98 -29.95
CA ASP A 195 7.91 47.19 -28.55
C ASP A 195 9.42 47.46 -28.46
N ASN A 196 9.77 48.75 -28.44
CA ASN A 196 11.12 49.21 -28.09
C ASN A 196 11.25 49.21 -26.56
N PHE A 197 11.74 48.12 -25.98
CA PHE A 197 12.22 48.14 -24.59
C PHE A 197 13.69 48.61 -24.57
N PRO A 198 14.04 49.65 -23.80
CA PRO A 198 15.43 50.07 -23.65
C PRO A 198 16.21 49.05 -22.81
N PRO A 199 17.52 48.84 -23.07
CA PRO A 199 18.35 47.96 -22.26
C PRO A 199 18.55 48.59 -20.87
N SER A 200 18.24 47.80 -19.84
CA SER A 200 18.59 48.09 -18.45
C SER A 200 20.11 48.15 -18.27
N LEU A 201 20.58 49.25 -17.66
CA LEU A 201 21.95 49.41 -17.13
C LEU A 201 22.23 48.44 -15.98
#